data_AF-A0A8B6F9D0-F1
#
_entry.id   AF-A0A8B6F9D0-F1
#
_cell.length_a   1.000
_cell.length_b   1.000
_cell.length_c   1.000
_cell.angle_alpha   90.00
_cell.angle_beta   90.00
_cell.angle_gamma   90.00
#
_symmetry.space_group_name_H-M   'P 1'
#
loop_
_entity.id
_entity.type
_entity.pdbx_description
1 polymer ?
#
loop_
_entity_poly.entity_id
_entity_poly.type
_entity_poly.pdbx_seq_one_letter_code
_entity_poly.pdbx_strand_id
1 'polypeptide(L)'
;MANTHRAPKQWCFTKIETVNSFENWRQNIIYTLSLDPHFAPFLGDNVQWQKKTRFGPNRGFLNDGEDVAEANRRTREQKVSMLELMLGQIANYCPVISRNTIVKNSTSIENIWQTIRLHYGFQSTGAHFIDFAAIHFEPNERPEDLYQRIMAFVEDNLLRRDTQITHHGAQSWKMKK
;
A
#
# COMPACT_ATOMS: atom_id res chain seq x y z
N MET A 1 -16.96 -11.60 28.26
CA MET A 1 -16.08 -12.39 27.38
C MET A 1 -15.55 -11.45 26.31
N ALA A 2 -14.28 -11.07 26.37
CA ALA A 2 -13.69 -10.17 25.38
C ALA A 2 -13.66 -10.90 24.04
N ASN A 3 -14.42 -10.42 23.06
CA ASN A 3 -14.41 -10.92 21.70
C ASN A 3 -13.05 -10.57 21.09
N THR A 4 -12.07 -11.48 21.22
CA THR A 4 -10.75 -11.33 20.62
C THR A 4 -10.91 -11.42 19.11
N HIS A 5 -11.14 -10.27 18.47
CA HIS A 5 -11.10 -10.10 17.03
C HIS A 5 -9.68 -10.42 16.54
N ARG A 6 -9.42 -11.71 16.34
CA ARG A 6 -8.11 -12.21 15.95
C ARG A 6 -7.83 -11.73 14.53
N ALA A 7 -6.67 -11.11 14.32
CA ALA A 7 -6.27 -10.70 12.98
C ALA A 7 -6.34 -11.89 12.03
N PRO A 8 -6.84 -11.70 10.79
CA PRO A 8 -6.85 -12.78 9.82
C PRO A 8 -5.40 -13.26 9.61
N LYS A 9 -5.22 -14.57 9.44
CA LYS A 9 -3.89 -15.19 9.33
C LYS A 9 -3.09 -14.49 8.24
N GLN A 10 -1.96 -13.90 8.61
CA GLN A 10 -1.04 -13.29 7.66
C GLN A 10 -0.35 -14.37 6.83
N TRP A 11 -0.08 -14.07 5.56
CA TRP A 11 0.66 -14.95 4.65
C TRP A 11 1.74 -14.18 3.90
N CYS A 12 2.75 -14.91 3.45
CA CYS A 12 3.80 -14.36 2.60
C CYS A 12 3.30 -14.28 1.16
N PHE A 13 3.60 -13.18 0.51
CA PHE A 13 3.32 -12.98 -0.90
C PHE A 13 4.15 -13.95 -1.76
N THR A 14 3.53 -14.55 -2.77
CA THR A 14 4.15 -15.59 -3.61
C THR A 14 4.61 -15.03 -4.95
N LYS A 15 5.31 -15.81 -5.78
CA LYS A 15 5.84 -15.33 -7.07
C LYS A 15 4.76 -14.96 -8.09
N ILE A 16 3.55 -15.49 -7.97
CA ILE A 16 2.45 -15.29 -8.91
C ILE A 16 1.22 -14.88 -8.10
N GLU A 17 0.72 -13.68 -8.32
CA GLU A 17 -0.39 -13.11 -7.57
C GLU A 17 -1.33 -12.39 -8.54
N THR A 18 -2.59 -12.27 -8.17
CA THR A 18 -3.61 -11.51 -8.91
C THR A 18 -3.82 -10.15 -8.24
N VAL A 19 -4.47 -9.20 -8.93
CA VAL A 19 -4.83 -7.90 -8.33
C VAL A 19 -5.69 -8.12 -7.08
N ASN A 20 -6.68 -9.02 -7.13
CA ASN A 20 -7.53 -9.32 -5.99
C ASN A 20 -6.74 -9.92 -4.81
N SER A 21 -5.83 -10.87 -5.05
CA SER A 21 -5.02 -11.44 -3.96
C SER A 21 -4.05 -10.42 -3.37
N PHE A 22 -3.51 -9.50 -4.19
CA PHE A 22 -2.75 -8.34 -3.72
C PHE A 22 -3.57 -7.41 -2.82
N GLU A 23 -4.78 -7.02 -3.23
CA GLU A 23 -5.62 -6.12 -2.45
C GLU A 23 -6.01 -6.75 -1.11
N ASN A 24 -6.40 -8.02 -1.12
CA ASN A 24 -6.70 -8.76 0.11
C ASN A 24 -5.49 -8.86 1.04
N TRP A 25 -4.31 -9.15 0.50
CA TRP A 25 -3.07 -9.18 1.26
C TRP A 25 -2.73 -7.81 1.85
N ARG A 26 -2.82 -6.75 1.05
CA ARG A 26 -2.56 -5.37 1.47
C ARG A 26 -3.48 -4.98 2.63
N GLN A 27 -4.78 -5.24 2.52
CA GLN A 27 -5.74 -4.96 3.59
C GLN A 27 -5.45 -5.76 4.86
N ASN A 28 -5.07 -7.03 4.73
CA ASN A 28 -4.67 -7.86 5.87
C ASN A 28 -3.43 -7.32 6.60
N ILE A 29 -2.40 -6.89 5.84
CA ILE A 29 -1.19 -6.30 6.40
C ILE A 29 -1.50 -4.97 7.08
N ILE A 30 -2.23 -4.06 6.41
CA ILE A 30 -2.63 -2.77 7.01
C ILE A 30 -3.42 -2.99 8.29
N TYR A 31 -4.41 -3.89 8.28
CA TYR A 31 -5.19 -4.21 9.47
C TYR A 31 -4.27 -4.70 10.60
N THR A 32 -3.37 -5.63 10.32
CA THR A 32 -2.49 -6.18 11.37
C THR A 32 -1.53 -5.13 11.92
N LEU A 33 -0.95 -4.28 11.06
CA LEU A 33 -0.10 -3.17 11.49
C LEU A 33 -0.89 -2.15 12.31
N SER A 34 -2.15 -1.90 11.97
CA SER A 34 -3.01 -0.96 12.69
C SER A 34 -3.35 -1.39 14.12
N LEU A 35 -3.20 -2.68 14.45
CA LEU A 35 -3.39 -3.19 15.81
C LEU A 35 -2.30 -2.71 16.77
N ASP A 36 -1.13 -2.30 16.27
CA ASP A 36 -0.09 -1.67 17.07
C ASP A 36 -0.21 -0.13 16.98
N PRO A 37 -0.58 0.56 18.08
CA PRO A 37 -0.72 2.02 18.11
C PRO A 37 0.56 2.77 17.75
N HIS A 38 1.73 2.12 17.89
CA HIS A 38 3.01 2.70 17.53
C HIS A 38 3.19 2.83 16.01
N PHE A 39 2.47 2.04 15.20
CA PHE A 39 2.54 2.10 13.74
C PHE A 39 1.50 3.03 13.11
N ALA A 40 0.40 3.31 13.81
CA ALA A 40 -0.67 4.18 13.32
C ALA A 40 -0.17 5.52 12.72
N PRO A 41 0.84 6.23 13.28
CA PRO A 41 1.35 7.47 12.70
C PRO A 41 1.99 7.33 11.31
N PHE A 42 2.34 6.11 10.89
CA PHE A 42 3.01 5.86 9.60
C PHE A 42 2.08 5.31 8.51
N LEU A 43 0.86 4.91 8.88
CA LEU A 43 -0.11 4.27 7.97
C LEU A 43 -1.02 5.27 7.24
N GLY A 44 -0.96 6.56 7.58
CA GLY A 44 -1.80 7.59 6.95
C GLY A 44 -1.35 7.98 5.53
N ASP A 45 -2.30 8.35 4.68
CA ASP A 45 -2.09 8.58 3.24
C ASP A 45 -1.09 9.71 2.91
N ASN A 46 -0.93 10.69 3.79
CA ASN A 46 -0.05 11.83 3.59
C ASN A 46 1.26 11.75 4.38
N VAL A 47 1.55 10.60 4.98
CA VAL A 47 2.78 10.43 5.78
C VAL A 47 3.93 10.08 4.86
N GLN A 48 4.99 10.89 4.92
CA GLN A 48 6.21 10.67 4.16
C GLN A 48 7.43 10.66 5.09
N TRP A 49 8.39 9.84 4.72
CA TRP A 49 9.71 9.77 5.33
C TRP A 49 10.79 9.78 4.25
N GLN A 50 12.01 10.14 4.64
CA GLN A 50 13.14 10.11 3.72
C GLN A 50 13.77 8.71 3.66
N LYS A 51 14.51 8.45 2.57
CA LYS A 51 15.30 7.24 2.42
C LYS A 51 16.34 7.12 3.53
N LYS A 52 16.60 5.90 3.99
CA LYS A 52 17.70 5.66 4.94
C LYS A 52 19.03 5.82 4.21
N THR A 53 19.79 6.83 4.60
CA THR A 53 21.15 7.04 4.11
C THR A 53 22.11 7.14 5.28
N ARG A 54 23.42 7.05 5.01
CA ARG A 54 24.46 7.24 6.02
C ARG A 54 24.39 8.63 6.67
N PHE A 55 24.01 9.65 5.90
CA PHE A 55 23.97 11.05 6.35
C PHE A 55 22.58 11.47 6.87
N GLY A 56 21.53 10.71 6.55
CA GLY A 56 20.16 10.91 7.03
C GLY A 56 19.61 9.65 7.70
N PRO A 57 20.19 9.21 8.84
CA PRO A 57 19.70 8.02 9.54
C PRO A 57 18.28 8.22 10.10
N ASN A 58 17.93 9.48 10.39
CA ASN A 58 16.67 9.83 11.04
C ASN A 58 15.51 9.99 10.06
N ARG A 59 15.73 9.81 8.75
CA ARG A 59 14.68 9.84 7.71
C ARG A 59 13.79 11.09 7.71
N GLY A 60 14.32 12.22 8.17
CA GLY A 60 13.59 13.48 8.28
C GLY A 60 12.72 13.63 9.54
N PHE A 61 12.74 12.66 10.46
CA PHE A 61 12.01 12.80 11.73
C PHE A 61 12.67 13.78 12.68
N LEU A 62 11.81 14.52 13.39
CA LEU A 62 12.15 15.39 14.50
C LEU A 62 11.57 14.83 15.81
N ASN A 63 12.17 15.25 16.93
CA ASN A 63 11.60 14.97 18.25
C ASN A 63 10.22 15.62 18.36
N ASP A 64 9.31 15.00 19.11
CA ASP A 64 8.06 15.66 19.46
C ASP A 64 8.32 16.93 20.28
N GLY A 65 7.55 17.98 20.00
CA GLY A 65 7.63 19.26 20.67
C GLY A 65 6.79 19.30 21.94
N GLU A 66 6.60 20.51 22.45
CA GLU A 66 5.78 20.74 23.65
C GLU A 66 4.28 20.54 23.40
N ASP A 67 3.87 20.48 22.14
CA ASP A 67 2.53 20.20 21.66
C ASP A 67 2.04 18.77 21.99
N VAL A 68 2.97 17.86 22.25
CA VAL A 68 2.66 16.49 22.71
C VAL A 68 2.85 16.40 24.22
N ALA A 69 1.86 15.80 24.90
CA ALA A 69 1.94 15.53 26.34
C ALA A 69 3.24 14.77 26.68
N GLU A 70 3.92 15.16 27.75
CA GLU A 70 5.27 14.68 28.10
C GLU A 70 5.36 13.14 28.13
N ALA A 71 4.33 12.47 28.65
CA ALA A 71 4.24 11.02 28.72
C ALA A 71 4.20 10.31 27.34
N ASN A 72 3.82 11.03 26.28
CA ASN A 72 3.69 10.51 24.92
C ASN A 72 4.77 11.02 23.96
N ARG A 73 5.68 11.90 24.42
CA ARG A 73 6.73 12.47 23.57
C ARG A 73 7.68 11.38 23.11
N ARG A 74 7.98 11.37 21.81
CA ARG A 74 8.93 10.46 21.19
C ARG A 74 10.11 11.22 20.62
N THR A 75 11.29 10.66 20.80
CA THR A 75 12.48 11.13 20.09
C THR A 75 12.44 10.70 18.63
N ARG A 76 13.20 11.39 17.78
CA ARG A 76 13.39 11.00 16.37
C ARG A 76 13.91 9.58 16.25
N GLU A 77 14.80 9.13 17.15
CA GLU A 77 15.33 7.76 17.15
C GLU A 77 14.25 6.72 17.48
N GLN A 78 13.34 7.03 18.41
CA GLN A 78 12.21 6.16 18.73
C GLN A 78 11.26 6.04 17.53
N LYS A 79 10.92 7.16 16.89
CA LYS A 79 10.09 7.18 15.67
C LYS A 79 10.72 6.36 14.54
N VAL A 80 12.03 6.52 14.31
CA VAL A 80 12.77 5.74 13.30
C VAL A 80 12.75 4.25 13.63
N SER A 81 12.96 3.89 14.90
CA SER A 81 12.96 2.49 15.33
C SER A 81 11.60 1.84 15.08
N MET A 82 10.51 2.54 15.39
CA MET A 82 9.15 2.06 15.13
C MET A 82 8.86 1.91 13.64
N LEU A 83 9.25 2.90 12.83
CA LEU A 83 9.13 2.80 11.38
C LEU A 83 9.92 1.59 10.84
N GLU A 84 11.14 1.35 11.33
CA GLU A 84 11.95 0.24 10.86
C GLU A 84 11.40 -1.13 11.24
N LEU A 85 10.74 -1.24 12.39
CA LEU A 85 9.99 -2.43 12.77
C LEU A 85 8.80 -2.65 11.83
N MET A 86 8.01 -1.62 11.57
CA MET A 86 6.87 -1.69 10.65
C MET A 86 7.30 -2.12 9.23
N LEU A 87 8.32 -1.45 8.68
CA LEU A 87 8.87 -1.77 7.37
C LEU A 87 9.50 -3.18 7.33
N GLY A 88 10.11 -3.60 8.43
CA GLY A 88 10.64 -4.95 8.60
C GLY A 88 9.54 -6.01 8.55
N GLN A 89 8.40 -5.77 9.20
CA GLN A 89 7.26 -6.68 9.16
C GLN A 89 6.70 -6.82 7.75
N ILE A 90 6.50 -5.71 7.03
CA ILE A 90 6.04 -5.75 5.63
C ILE A 90 7.02 -6.55 4.77
N ALA A 91 8.33 -6.31 4.92
CA ALA A 91 9.34 -7.03 4.15
C ALA A 91 9.38 -8.53 4.45
N ASN A 92 9.08 -8.95 5.68
CA ASN A 92 9.03 -10.37 6.04
C ASN A 92 7.88 -11.09 5.33
N TYR A 93 6.74 -10.42 5.13
CA TYR A 93 5.59 -10.96 4.41
C TYR A 93 5.62 -10.69 2.90
N CYS A 94 6.62 -9.94 2.39
CA CYS A 94 6.80 -9.65 0.97
C CYS A 94 8.21 -10.07 0.48
N PRO A 95 8.51 -11.39 0.45
CA PRO A 95 9.86 -11.88 0.13
C PRO A 95 10.26 -11.67 -1.33
N VAL A 96 9.30 -11.37 -2.21
CA VAL A 96 9.52 -11.17 -3.64
C VAL A 96 10.19 -9.83 -3.96
N ILE A 97 10.02 -8.83 -3.10
CA ILE A 97 10.66 -7.52 -3.24
C ILE A 97 11.92 -7.50 -2.37
N SER A 98 12.99 -6.91 -2.88
CA SER A 98 14.20 -6.70 -2.09
C SER A 98 13.87 -5.98 -0.78
N ARG A 99 14.29 -6.58 0.34
CA ARG A 99 14.13 -5.98 1.67
C ARG A 99 14.69 -4.56 1.75
N ASN A 100 15.78 -4.25 1.04
CA ASN A 100 16.34 -2.90 1.01
C ASN A 100 15.41 -1.90 0.30
N THR A 101 14.66 -2.34 -0.71
CA THR A 101 13.66 -1.50 -1.39
C THR A 101 12.58 -1.07 -0.40
N ILE A 102 12.05 -2.01 0.39
CA ILE A 102 11.01 -1.73 1.40
C ILE A 102 11.58 -0.95 2.59
N VAL A 103 12.69 -1.42 3.16
CA VAL A 103 13.19 -0.88 4.43
C VAL A 103 13.97 0.41 4.21
N LYS A 104 14.86 0.51 3.22
CA LYS A 104 15.77 1.68 3.08
C LYS A 104 15.29 2.69 2.06
N ASN A 105 14.74 2.24 0.93
CA ASN A 105 14.48 3.11 -0.22
C ASN A 105 13.06 3.65 -0.29
N SER A 106 12.12 3.07 0.48
CA SER A 106 10.76 3.57 0.55
C SER A 106 10.69 4.95 1.21
N THR A 107 9.70 5.73 0.80
CA THR A 107 9.45 7.08 1.32
C THR A 107 8.02 7.30 1.85
N SER A 108 7.14 6.31 1.68
CA SER A 108 5.80 6.27 2.23
C SER A 108 5.25 4.84 2.15
N ILE A 109 4.14 4.56 2.84
CA ILE A 109 3.47 3.27 2.74
C ILE A 109 2.95 3.04 1.31
N GLU A 110 2.42 4.08 0.68
CA GLU A 110 1.92 4.04 -0.70
C GLU A 110 3.05 3.73 -1.70
N ASN A 111 4.24 4.29 -1.48
CA ASN A 111 5.40 3.97 -2.32
C ASN A 111 5.74 2.47 -2.29
N ILE A 112 5.53 1.79 -1.17
CA ILE A 112 5.74 0.34 -1.05
C ILE A 112 4.67 -0.42 -1.84
N TRP A 113 3.39 -0.05 -1.69
CA TRP A 113 2.30 -0.67 -2.42
C TRP A 113 2.46 -0.52 -3.93
N GLN A 114 2.81 0.67 -4.40
CA GLN A 114 3.10 0.91 -5.81
C GLN A 114 4.30 0.11 -6.30
N THR A 115 5.36 -0.01 -5.49
CA THR A 115 6.52 -0.83 -5.85
C THR A 115 6.14 -2.30 -6.02
N ILE A 116 5.30 -2.84 -5.12
CA ILE A 116 4.82 -4.23 -5.22
C ILE A 116 3.93 -4.38 -6.46
N ARG A 117 2.98 -3.46 -6.70
CA ARG A 117 2.13 -3.48 -7.90
C ARG A 117 2.94 -3.50 -9.18
N LEU A 118 3.96 -2.64 -9.29
CA LEU A 118 4.86 -2.59 -10.45
C LEU A 118 5.62 -3.90 -10.67
N HIS A 119 6.05 -4.58 -9.61
CA HIS A 119 6.76 -5.86 -9.72
C HIS A 119 5.92 -6.96 -10.39
N TYR A 120 4.62 -7.02 -10.11
CA TYR A 120 3.72 -7.98 -10.75
C TYR A 120 3.16 -7.49 -12.08
N GLY A 121 3.51 -6.28 -12.50
CA GLY A 121 2.88 -5.67 -13.67
C GLY A 121 1.40 -5.37 -13.48
N PHE A 122 0.94 -5.18 -12.23
CA PHE A 122 -0.38 -4.63 -11.94
C PHE A 122 -0.37 -3.15 -12.37
N GLN A 123 -0.48 -2.94 -13.67
CA GLN A 123 -0.51 -1.62 -14.27
C GLN A 123 -1.78 -0.93 -13.79
N SER A 124 -1.63 0.18 -13.09
CA SER A 124 -2.74 1.12 -12.97
C SER A 124 -2.94 1.70 -14.38
N THR A 125 -4.03 1.27 -15.02
CA THR A 125 -4.67 1.85 -16.21
C THR A 125 -4.07 1.45 -17.58
N GLY A 126 -4.89 0.75 -18.39
CA GLY A 126 -4.72 0.59 -19.84
C GLY A 126 -4.36 -0.82 -20.33
N ALA A 127 -3.43 -1.51 -19.67
CA ALA A 127 -2.87 -2.77 -20.16
C ALA A 127 -3.85 -3.97 -20.09
N HIS A 128 -4.85 -3.92 -19.21
CA HIS A 128 -5.83 -4.99 -19.03
C HIS A 128 -6.99 -4.95 -20.04
N PHE A 129 -7.03 -4.03 -21.02
CA PHE A 129 -8.12 -4.05 -22.03
C PHE A 129 -8.26 -5.42 -22.73
N ILE A 130 -7.15 -6.16 -22.87
CA ILE A 130 -7.18 -7.53 -23.40
C ILE A 130 -7.91 -8.49 -22.43
N ASP A 131 -7.71 -8.33 -21.12
CA ASP A 131 -8.40 -9.13 -20.10
C ASP A 131 -9.90 -8.79 -20.01
N PHE A 132 -10.30 -7.56 -20.37
CA PHE A 132 -11.72 -7.22 -20.54
C PHE A 132 -12.39 -8.11 -21.59
N ALA A 133 -11.71 -8.35 -22.72
CA ALA A 133 -12.21 -9.23 -23.77
C ALA A 133 -12.25 -10.71 -23.35
N ALA A 134 -11.54 -11.09 -22.29
CA ALA A 134 -11.57 -12.43 -21.72
C ALA A 134 -12.74 -12.62 -20.72
N ILE A 135 -13.40 -11.54 -20.28
CA ILE A 135 -14.60 -11.64 -19.44
C ILE A 135 -15.74 -12.19 -20.28
N HIS A 136 -16.11 -13.43 -20.00
CA HIS A 136 -17.25 -14.11 -20.61
C HIS A 136 -18.11 -14.76 -19.52
N PHE A 137 -19.31 -15.17 -19.90
CA PHE A 137 -20.25 -15.82 -19.00
C PHE A 137 -19.73 -17.20 -18.58
N GLU A 138 -19.62 -17.44 -17.29
CA GLU A 138 -19.15 -18.72 -16.74
C GLU A 138 -20.32 -19.72 -16.58
N PRO A 139 -20.08 -21.04 -16.64
CA PRO A 139 -21.13 -22.04 -16.44
C PRO A 139 -21.75 -21.92 -15.04
N ASN A 140 -23.07 -21.77 -14.98
CA ASN A 140 -23.87 -21.52 -13.75
C ASN A 140 -23.70 -20.13 -13.13
N GLU A 141 -23.11 -19.17 -13.83
CA GLU A 141 -23.11 -17.77 -13.41
C GLU A 141 -24.49 -17.14 -13.61
N ARG A 142 -24.86 -16.17 -12.76
CA ARG A 142 -26.04 -15.35 -13.03
C ARG A 142 -25.66 -14.13 -13.88
N PRO A 143 -26.55 -13.62 -14.74
CA PRO A 143 -26.29 -12.38 -15.49
C PRO A 143 -25.88 -11.20 -14.60
N GLU A 144 -26.42 -11.13 -13.37
CA GLU A 144 -26.05 -10.10 -12.40
C GLU A 144 -24.59 -10.23 -11.93
N ASP A 145 -24.08 -11.46 -11.76
CA ASP A 145 -22.71 -11.71 -11.32
C ASP A 145 -21.71 -11.32 -12.43
N LEU A 146 -22.04 -11.63 -13.68
CA LEU A 146 -21.26 -11.17 -14.85
C LEU A 146 -21.20 -9.64 -14.89
N TYR A 147 -22.34 -8.97 -14.71
CA TYR A 147 -22.39 -7.50 -14.67
C TYR A 147 -21.50 -6.92 -13.56
N GLN A 148 -21.53 -7.51 -12.37
CA GLN A 148 -20.67 -7.07 -11.27
C GLN A 148 -19.17 -7.27 -11.57
N ARG A 149 -18.78 -8.36 -12.23
CA ARG A 149 -17.38 -8.56 -12.65
C ARG A 149 -16.94 -7.53 -13.70
N ILE A 150 -17.79 -7.25 -14.68
CA ILE A 150 -17.55 -6.21 -15.69
C ILE A 150 -17.40 -4.84 -15.02
N MET A 151 -18.30 -4.49 -14.09
CA MET A 151 -18.23 -3.21 -13.38
C MET A 151 -17.01 -3.11 -12.47
N ALA A 152 -16.67 -4.15 -11.71
CA ALA A 152 -15.47 -4.19 -10.89
C ALA A 152 -14.21 -4.01 -11.75
N PHE A 153 -14.13 -4.71 -12.89
CA PHE A 153 -13.03 -4.55 -13.84
C PHE A 153 -12.93 -3.10 -14.33
N VAL A 154 -14.05 -2.48 -14.71
CA VAL A 154 -14.10 -1.10 -15.18
C VAL A 154 -13.69 -0.13 -14.08
N GLU A 155 -14.15 -0.31 -12.84
CA GLU A 155 -13.81 0.53 -11.68
C GLU A 155 -12.34 0.42 -11.24
N ASP A 156 -11.75 -0.76 -11.41
CA ASP A 156 -10.34 -1.04 -11.12
C ASP A 156 -9.41 -0.47 -12.20
N ASN A 157 -9.89 -0.37 -13.45
CA ASN A 157 -9.12 0.11 -14.59
C ASN A 157 -9.42 1.55 -15.01
N LEU A 158 -10.46 2.18 -14.45
CA LEU A 158 -10.77 3.59 -14.64
C LEU A 158 -9.74 4.47 -13.93
N LEU A 159 -9.19 5.44 -14.66
CA LEU A 159 -8.38 6.53 -14.12
C LEU A 159 -9.19 7.31 -13.07
N ARG A 160 -8.85 7.15 -11.79
CA ARG A 160 -9.42 7.96 -10.70
C ARG A 160 -8.63 9.27 -10.58
N ARG A 161 -9.30 10.39 -10.27
CA ARG A 161 -8.71 11.76 -10.20
C ARG A 161 -7.55 11.91 -9.21
N ASP A 162 -7.42 10.94 -8.35
CA ASP A 162 -6.53 10.79 -7.21
C ASP A 162 -5.29 9.95 -7.55
N THR A 163 -5.31 9.17 -8.64
CA THR A 163 -4.12 8.48 -9.15
C THR A 163 -3.17 9.51 -9.76
N GLN A 164 -2.08 9.89 -9.10
CA GLN A 164 -1.10 10.89 -9.57
C GLN A 164 -0.35 10.48 -10.86
N ILE A 165 -1.09 10.20 -11.93
CA ILE A 165 -0.57 9.83 -13.24
C ILE A 165 -0.24 11.13 -13.97
N THR A 166 1.05 11.43 -14.01
CA THR A 166 1.60 12.53 -14.80
C THR A 166 2.05 12.00 -16.16
N HIS A 167 1.44 12.47 -17.24
CA HIS A 167 1.93 12.22 -18.60
C HIS A 167 2.92 13.33 -18.95
N HIS A 168 4.21 12.99 -19.08
CA HIS A 168 5.31 13.95 -19.34
C HIS A 168 5.34 15.16 -18.38
N GLY A 169 5.12 14.93 -17.08
CA GLY A 169 5.16 15.99 -16.06
C GLY A 169 3.91 16.87 -15.99
N ALA A 170 2.88 16.61 -16.81
CA ALA A 170 1.58 17.28 -16.72
C ALA A 170 0.55 16.38 -15.99
N GLN A 171 -0.14 16.94 -14.99
CA GLN A 171 -1.29 16.30 -14.34
C GLN A 171 -2.47 16.22 -15.31
N SER A 172 -3.01 15.02 -15.51
CA SER A 172 -4.08 14.71 -16.48
C SER A 172 -5.39 15.52 -16.29
N TRP A 173 -5.69 16.01 -15.08
CA TRP A 173 -6.97 16.66 -14.76
C TRP A 173 -7.09 18.14 -15.14
N LYS A 174 -6.01 18.77 -15.63
CA LYS A 174 -6.09 20.17 -16.10
C LYS A 174 -6.32 20.24 -17.60
N MET A 175 -7.44 19.68 -18.07
CA MET A 175 -7.98 20.05 -19.37
C MET A 175 -9.14 21.03 -19.19
N LYS A 176 -8.79 22.30 -19.36
CA LYS A 176 -9.55 23.42 -19.94
C LYS A 176 -10.90 23.80 -19.32
N LYS A 177 -10.93 25.01 -18.74
CA LYS A 177 -11.99 25.98 -19.07
C LYS A 177 -11.49 26.83 -20.23
#